data_AF-A0A6V8DJN9-F1
#
_entry.id   AF-A0A6V8DJN9-F1
#
_cell.length_a   1.000
_cell.length_b   1.000
_cell.length_c   1.000
_cell.angle_alpha   90.00
_cell.angle_beta   90.00
_cell.angle_gamma   90.00
#
_symmetry.space_group_name_H-M   'P 1'
#
loop_
_entity.id
_entity.type
_entity.pdbx_description
1 polymer ?
#
loop_
_entity_poly.entity_id
_entity_poly.type
_entity_poly.pdbx_seq_one_letter_code
_entity_poly.pdbx_strand_id
1 'polypeptide(L)'
;IIIQNSGEAKGVTWDHEKNILRICETMSPALTGHRGDDKIGPLTTVAICHSIAQLISPSGKLVRKIRPWAISGNWIHACMDMTYDPVYASLKEILTIEGSIRVIPLTEVPQPNVDTLDFVDENSLKEISDRWDSMGEEGRARSISHLCRGALDSSNPSTSRLEEIVWNCILAPGWDVDLASQIRASSVIWKDKDPKIATSELMDKILRDGRL
;
A
#
# COMPACT_ATOMS: atom_id res chain seq x y z
N ILE A 1 11.41 -15.70 -15.79
CA ILE A 1 10.33 -15.53 -14.78
C ILE A 1 9.10 -15.01 -15.51
N ILE A 2 7.93 -15.59 -15.25
CA ILE A 2 6.63 -15.15 -15.78
C ILE A 2 5.77 -14.78 -14.57
N ILE A 3 5.19 -13.58 -14.58
CA ILE A 3 4.30 -13.09 -13.51
C ILE A 3 2.90 -12.97 -14.11
N GLN A 4 1.91 -13.57 -13.47
CA GLN A 4 0.52 -13.59 -13.94
C GLN A 4 -0.42 -13.27 -12.77
N ASN A 5 -1.24 -12.23 -12.93
CA ASN A 5 -2.27 -11.89 -11.93
C ASN A 5 -3.61 -12.59 -12.20
N SER A 6 -3.71 -13.40 -13.26
CA SER A 6 -4.93 -14.10 -13.66
C SER A 6 -4.58 -15.42 -14.37
N GLY A 7 -5.18 -16.53 -13.93
CA GLY A 7 -4.98 -17.87 -14.51
C GLY A 7 -5.35 -18.99 -13.54
N GLU A 8 -5.30 -20.24 -13.99
CA GLU A 8 -5.59 -21.42 -13.13
C GLU A 8 -4.47 -21.72 -12.12
N ALA A 9 -3.22 -21.32 -12.44
CA ALA A 9 -2.07 -21.52 -11.58
C ALA A 9 -2.11 -20.57 -10.37
N LYS A 10 -1.81 -21.09 -9.18
CA LYS A 10 -1.77 -20.34 -7.92
C LYS A 10 -0.38 -20.41 -7.29
N GLY A 11 0.10 -19.29 -6.77
CA GLY A 11 1.37 -19.23 -6.06
C GLY A 11 2.60 -19.35 -6.97
N VAL A 12 3.68 -19.95 -6.46
CA VAL A 12 4.95 -20.07 -7.18
C VAL A 12 5.11 -21.48 -7.72
N THR A 13 5.35 -21.61 -9.03
CA THR A 13 5.63 -22.90 -9.68
C THR A 13 6.88 -22.82 -10.54
N TRP A 14 7.67 -23.89 -10.58
CA TRP A 14 8.87 -23.98 -11.40
C TRP A 14 8.70 -25.08 -12.46
N ASP A 15 8.83 -24.69 -13.71
CA ASP A 15 8.81 -25.57 -14.88
C ASP A 15 10.25 -25.98 -15.20
N HIS A 16 10.62 -27.20 -14.78
CA HIS A 16 11.98 -27.72 -14.94
C HIS A 16 12.38 -27.92 -16.40
N GLU A 17 11.44 -28.27 -17.28
CA GLU A 17 11.73 -28.52 -18.69
C GLU A 17 12.02 -27.22 -19.43
N LYS A 18 11.27 -26.16 -19.12
CA LYS A 18 11.41 -24.84 -19.77
C LYS A 18 12.32 -23.87 -19.03
N ASN A 19 12.77 -24.22 -17.82
CA ASN A 19 13.46 -23.34 -16.88
C ASN A 19 12.69 -22.03 -16.61
N ILE A 20 11.38 -22.16 -16.39
CA ILE A 20 10.48 -21.02 -16.18
C ILE A 20 9.93 -21.04 -14.75
N LEU A 21 10.27 -20.00 -13.98
CA LEU A 21 9.56 -19.66 -12.74
C LEU A 21 8.27 -18.90 -13.08
N ARG A 22 7.12 -19.42 -12.68
CA ARG A 22 5.82 -18.74 -12.74
C ARG A 22 5.41 -18.27 -11.35
N ILE A 23 4.96 -17.02 -11.26
CA ILE A 23 4.47 -16.39 -10.04
C ILE A 23 3.05 -15.93 -10.30
N CYS A 24 2.12 -16.50 -9.56
CA CYS A 24 0.71 -16.16 -9.59
C CYS A 24 0.22 -15.75 -8.21
N GLU A 25 -0.76 -14.86 -8.17
CA GLU A 25 -1.49 -14.59 -6.94
C GLU A 25 -2.10 -15.88 -6.38
N THR A 26 -2.17 -15.96 -5.05
CA THR A 26 -2.84 -17.07 -4.35
C THR A 26 -3.54 -16.54 -3.12
N MET A 27 -4.41 -17.35 -2.52
CA MET A 27 -4.94 -17.06 -1.21
C MET A 27 -4.02 -17.67 -0.14
N SER A 28 -3.75 -16.93 0.93
CA SER A 28 -2.92 -17.39 2.05
C SER A 28 -3.60 -17.09 3.38
N PRO A 29 -3.57 -18.02 4.35
CA PRO A 29 -3.80 -17.66 5.74
C PRO A 29 -2.69 -16.70 6.17
N ALA A 30 -3.07 -15.64 6.88
CA ALA A 30 -2.10 -14.65 7.39
C ALA A 30 -2.33 -14.29 8.86
N LEU A 31 -3.57 -14.45 9.35
CA LEU A 31 -3.94 -14.18 10.72
C LEU A 31 -4.91 -15.26 11.22
N THR A 32 -5.06 -15.36 12.53
CA THR A 32 -5.98 -16.30 13.17
C THR A 32 -7.04 -15.52 13.94
N GLY A 33 -8.31 -15.83 13.70
CA GLY A 33 -9.44 -15.22 14.40
C GLY A 33 -9.55 -15.70 15.85
N HIS A 34 -10.42 -15.02 16.61
CA HIS A 34 -10.62 -15.33 18.03
C HIS A 34 -11.09 -16.78 18.33
N ARG A 35 -11.61 -17.50 17.32
CA ARG A 35 -12.03 -18.90 17.43
C ARG A 35 -10.99 -19.89 16.91
N GLY A 36 -9.79 -19.42 16.58
CA GLY A 36 -8.77 -20.25 15.93
C GLY A 36 -8.98 -20.43 14.42
N ASP A 37 -9.90 -19.69 13.81
CA ASP A 37 -10.18 -19.77 12.38
C ASP A 37 -9.19 -18.96 11.55
N ASP A 38 -8.65 -19.55 10.48
CA ASP A 38 -7.72 -18.85 9.59
C ASP A 38 -8.42 -17.69 8.84
N LYS A 39 -7.82 -16.51 8.93
CA LYS A 39 -8.17 -15.36 8.11
C LYS A 39 -7.31 -15.37 6.86
N ILE A 40 -7.97 -15.64 5.75
CA ILE A 40 -7.35 -15.86 4.45
C ILE A 40 -7.49 -14.58 3.62
N GLY A 41 -6.39 -14.14 3.01
CA GLY A 41 -6.36 -12.97 2.13
C GLY A 41 -5.52 -13.23 0.87
N PRO A 42 -5.54 -12.31 -0.09
CA PRO A 42 -4.73 -12.41 -1.30
C PRO A 42 -3.25 -12.24 -0.96
N LEU A 43 -2.43 -13.22 -1.30
CA LEU A 43 -0.98 -13.09 -1.36
C LEU A 43 -0.60 -12.67 -2.77
N THR A 44 -0.44 -11.36 -2.96
CA THR A 44 -0.25 -10.75 -4.28
C THR A 44 1.12 -11.08 -4.86
N THR A 45 1.23 -11.02 -6.20
CA THR A 45 2.49 -11.26 -6.91
C THR A 45 3.60 -10.30 -6.47
N VAL A 46 3.26 -9.06 -6.07
CA VAL A 46 4.21 -8.09 -5.50
C VAL A 46 4.82 -8.60 -4.20
N ALA A 47 3.99 -9.04 -3.25
CA ALA A 47 4.45 -9.58 -1.97
C ALA A 47 5.29 -10.86 -2.16
N ILE A 48 4.90 -11.74 -3.09
CA ILE A 48 5.65 -12.95 -3.43
C ILE A 48 7.02 -12.60 -4.03
N CYS A 49 7.06 -11.71 -5.03
CA CYS A 49 8.30 -11.28 -5.66
C CYS A 49 9.25 -10.64 -4.63
N HIS A 50 8.71 -9.85 -3.71
CA HIS A 50 9.50 -9.24 -2.64
C HIS A 50 10.06 -10.28 -1.68
N SER A 51 9.27 -11.30 -1.34
CA SER A 51 9.72 -12.42 -0.50
C SER A 51 10.85 -13.20 -1.15
N ILE A 52 10.75 -13.46 -2.46
CA ILE A 52 11.84 -14.10 -3.25
C ILE A 52 13.08 -13.20 -3.27
N ALA A 53 12.93 -11.90 -3.50
CA ALA A 53 14.05 -10.95 -3.49
C ALA A 53 14.75 -10.93 -2.12
N GLN A 54 13.98 -10.98 -1.03
CA GLN A 54 14.49 -11.06 0.34
C GLN A 54 15.22 -12.38 0.60
N LEU A 55 14.78 -13.52 0.04
CA LEU A 55 15.49 -14.80 0.14
C LEU A 55 16.81 -14.80 -0.64
N ILE A 56 16.85 -14.15 -1.80
CA ILE A 56 18.05 -14.08 -2.65
C ILE A 56 19.08 -13.10 -2.08
N SER A 57 18.64 -11.93 -1.60
CA SER A 57 19.53 -10.89 -1.10
C SER A 57 18.96 -10.23 0.15
N PRO A 58 19.00 -10.91 1.31
CA PRO A 58 18.37 -10.42 2.54
C PRO A 58 18.90 -9.06 3.00
N SER A 59 20.19 -8.82 2.75
CA SER A 59 20.87 -7.56 3.08
C SER A 59 21.22 -6.74 1.83
N GLY A 60 20.54 -6.99 0.70
CA GLY A 60 20.71 -6.21 -0.51
C GLY A 60 20.25 -4.76 -0.32
N LYS A 61 21.08 -3.80 -0.74
CA LYS A 61 20.74 -2.36 -0.67
C LYS A 61 19.44 -2.06 -1.43
N LEU A 62 19.26 -2.67 -2.59
CA LEU A 62 18.05 -2.50 -3.40
C LEU A 62 16.82 -3.12 -2.73
N VAL A 63 16.93 -4.35 -2.21
CA VAL A 63 15.83 -5.05 -1.54
C VAL A 63 15.33 -4.27 -0.32
N ARG A 64 16.24 -3.75 0.50
CA ARG A 64 15.85 -2.86 1.62
C ARG A 64 15.19 -1.58 1.15
N LYS A 65 15.72 -0.95 0.09
CA LYS A 65 15.17 0.31 -0.45
C LYS A 65 13.72 0.14 -0.93
N ILE A 66 13.42 -0.95 -1.64
CA ILE A 66 12.08 -1.20 -2.17
C ILE A 66 11.16 -1.91 -1.17
N ARG A 67 11.63 -2.22 0.05
CA ARG A 67 10.87 -2.98 1.05
C ARG A 67 9.49 -2.41 1.39
N PRO A 68 9.31 -1.08 1.50
CA PRO A 68 7.98 -0.50 1.71
C PRO A 68 6.95 -0.86 0.64
N TRP A 69 7.41 -1.13 -0.59
CA TRP A 69 6.52 -1.46 -1.72
C TRP A 69 5.98 -2.89 -1.67
N ALA A 70 6.43 -3.74 -0.75
CA ALA A 70 5.97 -5.13 -0.64
C ALA A 70 4.45 -5.26 -0.46
N ILE A 71 3.83 -4.24 0.17
CA ILE A 71 2.39 -4.21 0.43
C ILE A 71 1.56 -3.54 -0.66
N SER A 72 2.18 -2.94 -1.67
CA SER A 72 1.45 -2.11 -2.65
C SER A 72 0.45 -2.92 -3.48
N GLY A 73 0.79 -4.17 -3.83
CA GLY A 73 -0.13 -5.07 -4.53
C GLY A 73 -1.39 -5.32 -3.71
N ASN A 74 -1.23 -5.62 -2.42
CA ASN A 74 -2.33 -5.81 -1.50
C ASN A 74 -3.12 -4.52 -1.27
N TRP A 75 -2.46 -3.38 -1.12
CA TRP A 75 -3.13 -2.08 -1.06
C TRP A 75 -4.03 -1.91 -2.29
N ILE A 76 -3.55 -2.13 -3.51
CA ILE A 76 -4.34 -1.91 -4.73
C ILE A 76 -5.47 -2.95 -4.89
N HIS A 77 -5.34 -4.11 -4.27
CA HIS A 77 -6.29 -5.21 -4.42
C HIS A 77 -7.71 -4.86 -3.93
N ALA A 78 -8.73 -5.35 -4.62
CA ALA A 78 -10.15 -5.08 -4.31
C ALA A 78 -10.58 -5.61 -2.92
N CYS A 79 -9.83 -6.54 -2.32
CA CYS A 79 -10.08 -7.00 -0.94
C CYS A 79 -9.99 -5.87 0.08
N MET A 80 -9.18 -4.85 -0.19
CA MET A 80 -9.07 -3.65 0.65
C MET A 80 -10.35 -2.82 0.66
N ASP A 81 -11.21 -2.95 -0.36
CA ASP A 81 -12.46 -2.21 -0.43
C ASP A 81 -13.62 -2.89 0.31
N MET A 82 -13.47 -4.17 0.69
CA MET A 82 -14.51 -4.92 1.40
C MET A 82 -14.53 -4.55 2.89
N THR A 83 -13.81 -5.30 3.73
CA THR A 83 -13.81 -5.09 5.20
C THR A 83 -12.40 -5.14 5.76
N TYR A 84 -11.58 -6.06 5.24
CA TYR A 84 -10.25 -6.31 5.79
C TYR A 84 -9.46 -7.25 4.86
N ASP A 85 -8.19 -6.95 4.62
CA ASP A 85 -7.25 -7.88 4.02
C ASP A 85 -6.27 -8.38 5.10
N PRO A 86 -6.36 -9.65 5.54
CA PRO A 86 -5.48 -10.18 6.59
C PRO A 86 -4.03 -10.31 6.15
N VAL A 87 -3.75 -10.50 4.86
CA VAL A 87 -2.38 -10.53 4.33
C VAL A 87 -1.80 -9.12 4.35
N TYR A 88 -2.56 -8.12 3.88
CA TYR A 88 -2.14 -6.71 3.96
C TYR A 88 -1.84 -6.31 5.40
N ALA A 89 -2.74 -6.60 6.34
CA ALA A 89 -2.57 -6.24 7.73
C ALA A 89 -1.34 -6.90 8.38
N SER A 90 -1.13 -8.20 8.12
CA SER A 90 0.05 -8.92 8.60
C SER A 90 1.34 -8.34 8.03
N LEU A 91 1.38 -8.07 6.71
CA LEU A 91 2.55 -7.45 6.09
C LEU A 91 2.80 -6.03 6.61
N LYS A 92 1.73 -5.22 6.78
CA LYS A 92 1.80 -3.87 7.36
C LYS A 92 2.39 -3.91 8.77
N GLU A 93 1.94 -4.83 9.60
CA GLU A 93 2.46 -5.03 10.95
C GLU A 93 3.94 -5.43 10.94
N ILE A 94 4.32 -6.44 10.14
CA ILE A 94 5.72 -6.89 10.01
C ILE A 94 6.63 -5.74 9.59
N LEU A 95 6.25 -5.00 8.53
CA LEU A 95 7.03 -3.89 8.01
C LEU A 95 7.13 -2.73 9.02
N THR A 96 6.11 -2.54 9.85
CA THR A 96 6.11 -1.52 10.91
C THR A 96 7.04 -1.92 12.06
N ILE A 97 6.94 -3.16 12.53
CA ILE A 97 7.77 -3.69 13.63
C ILE A 97 9.25 -3.68 13.24
N GLU A 98 9.59 -4.05 12.01
CA GLU A 98 10.98 -4.03 11.53
C GLU A 98 11.48 -2.62 11.18
N GLY A 99 10.62 -1.59 11.21
CA GLY A 99 10.97 -0.19 10.94
C GLY A 99 11.12 0.18 9.46
N SER A 100 10.64 -0.68 8.55
CA SER A 100 10.63 -0.40 7.11
C SER A 100 9.60 0.65 6.72
N ILE A 101 8.50 0.76 7.48
CA ILE A 101 7.45 1.75 7.30
C ILE A 101 7.00 2.31 8.65
N ARG A 102 6.32 3.44 8.61
CA ARG A 102 5.48 3.99 9.68
C ARG A 102 4.05 4.06 9.18
N VAL A 103 3.10 3.90 10.10
CA VAL A 103 1.68 4.13 9.87
C VAL A 103 1.30 5.40 10.62
N ILE A 104 0.88 6.43 9.89
CA ILE A 104 0.58 7.76 10.44
C ILE A 104 -0.74 8.29 9.87
N PRO A 105 -1.43 9.20 10.55
CA PRO A 105 -2.58 9.89 9.97
C PRO A 105 -2.14 10.83 8.84
N LEU A 106 -3.07 11.17 7.94
CA LEU A 106 -2.85 12.07 6.81
C LEU A 106 -2.30 13.43 7.24
N THR A 107 -2.68 13.90 8.42
CA THR A 107 -2.23 15.15 9.05
C THR A 107 -0.75 15.16 9.44
N GLU A 108 -0.12 14.00 9.53
CA GLU A 108 1.32 13.86 9.84
C GLU A 108 2.16 13.56 8.60
N VAL A 109 1.54 13.37 7.43
CA VAL A 109 2.27 13.18 6.17
C VAL A 109 2.94 14.51 5.80
N PRO A 110 4.24 14.56 5.47
CA PRO A 110 4.94 15.82 5.22
C PRO A 110 4.39 16.64 4.05
N GLN A 111 4.04 15.96 2.96
CA GLN A 111 3.45 16.54 1.76
C GLN A 111 2.23 15.69 1.35
N PRO A 112 1.10 15.79 2.05
CA PRO A 112 -0.07 14.98 1.75
C PRO A 112 -0.60 15.36 0.36
N ASN A 113 -0.81 14.39 -0.54
CA ASN A 113 -1.44 14.65 -1.83
C ASN A 113 -2.95 14.39 -1.73
N VAL A 114 -3.70 15.48 -1.70
CA VAL A 114 -5.17 15.49 -1.58
C VAL A 114 -5.88 15.98 -2.84
N ASP A 115 -5.15 16.30 -3.92
CA ASP A 115 -5.71 16.83 -5.17
C ASP A 115 -6.80 15.92 -5.77
N THR A 116 -6.69 14.61 -5.51
CA THR A 116 -7.64 13.60 -5.99
C THR A 116 -8.66 13.18 -4.94
N LEU A 117 -8.66 13.81 -3.77
CA LEU A 117 -9.57 13.52 -2.65
C LEU A 117 -10.61 14.62 -2.56
N ASP A 118 -11.67 14.53 -3.36
CA ASP A 118 -12.73 15.56 -3.47
C ASP A 118 -13.42 15.91 -2.14
N PHE A 119 -13.26 15.06 -1.13
CA PHE A 119 -13.81 15.24 0.22
C PHE A 119 -12.86 15.95 1.19
N VAL A 120 -11.60 16.17 0.83
CA VAL A 120 -10.58 16.82 1.68
C VAL A 120 -10.26 18.21 1.14
N ASP A 121 -10.53 19.23 1.95
CA ASP A 121 -10.05 20.59 1.68
C ASP A 121 -8.61 20.76 2.19
N GLU A 122 -7.70 21.18 1.30
CA GLU A 122 -6.27 21.29 1.59
C GLU A 122 -5.98 22.33 2.69
N ASN A 123 -6.69 23.46 2.69
CA ASN A 123 -6.52 24.49 3.72
C ASN A 123 -6.92 23.96 5.11
N SER A 124 -8.06 23.27 5.18
CA SER A 124 -8.55 22.63 6.39
C SER A 124 -7.58 21.56 6.89
N LEU A 125 -7.04 20.73 5.99
CA LEU A 125 -6.01 19.74 6.35
C LEU A 125 -4.77 20.42 6.93
N LYS A 126 -4.30 21.51 6.32
CA LYS A 126 -3.14 22.26 6.80
C LYS A 126 -3.37 22.85 8.19
N GLU A 127 -4.52 23.50 8.42
CA GLU A 127 -4.86 24.05 9.74
C GLU A 127 -4.93 22.98 10.84
N ILE A 128 -5.45 21.79 10.52
CA ILE A 128 -5.49 20.65 11.44
C ILE A 128 -4.07 20.14 11.71
N SER A 129 -3.25 20.01 10.65
CA SER A 129 -1.87 19.51 10.74
C SER A 129 -1.00 20.43 11.60
N ASP A 130 -1.12 21.75 11.43
CA ASP A 130 -0.37 22.76 12.21
C ASP A 130 -0.66 22.69 13.71
N ARG A 131 -1.84 22.20 14.10
CA ARG A 131 -2.28 22.09 15.49
C ARG A 131 -2.24 20.66 16.02
N TRP A 132 -1.89 19.68 15.19
CA TRP A 132 -2.05 18.25 15.48
C TRP A 132 -1.41 17.82 16.80
N ASP A 133 -0.17 18.27 17.04
CA ASP A 133 0.61 17.94 18.24
C ASP A 133 0.04 18.57 19.52
N SER A 134 -0.71 19.66 19.40
CA SER A 134 -1.36 20.33 20.52
C SER A 134 -2.73 19.74 20.88
N MET A 135 -3.28 18.87 20.03
CA MET A 135 -4.60 18.28 20.20
C MET A 135 -4.54 16.98 21.01
N GLY A 136 -5.47 16.81 21.95
CA GLY A 136 -5.71 15.51 22.59
C GLY A 136 -6.37 14.52 21.62
N GLU A 137 -6.40 13.24 22.00
CA GLU A 137 -6.93 12.13 21.17
C GLU A 137 -8.35 12.39 20.65
N GLU A 138 -9.25 12.85 21.52
CA GLU A 138 -10.63 13.15 21.13
C GLU A 138 -10.70 14.33 20.14
N GLY A 139 -9.86 15.34 20.32
CA GLY A 139 -9.74 16.46 19.39
C GLY A 139 -9.30 15.99 18.01
N ARG A 140 -8.25 15.15 17.96
CA ARG A 140 -7.72 14.55 16.74
C ARG A 140 -8.78 13.74 16.00
N ALA A 141 -9.50 12.86 16.72
CA ALA A 141 -10.61 12.07 16.18
C ALA A 141 -11.72 12.94 15.58
N ARG A 142 -12.15 13.98 16.31
CA ARG A 142 -13.18 14.92 15.82
C ARG A 142 -12.72 15.70 14.59
N SER A 143 -11.49 16.20 14.56
CA SER A 143 -10.96 16.95 13.42
C SER A 143 -10.88 16.11 12.16
N ILE A 144 -10.37 14.88 12.25
CA ILE A 144 -10.33 13.98 11.09
C ILE A 144 -11.75 13.58 10.65
N SER A 145 -12.65 13.32 11.60
CA SER A 145 -14.06 13.02 11.26
C SER A 145 -14.73 14.18 10.54
N HIS A 146 -14.41 15.42 10.94
CA HIS A 146 -14.88 16.62 10.25
C HIS A 146 -14.27 16.75 8.85
N LEU A 147 -12.95 16.53 8.73
CA LEU A 147 -12.22 16.58 7.47
C LEU A 147 -12.80 15.60 6.44
N CYS A 148 -13.19 14.40 6.88
CA CYS A 148 -13.67 13.34 6.00
C CYS A 148 -15.19 13.32 5.82
N ARG A 149 -15.91 14.31 6.37
CA ARG A 149 -17.38 14.30 6.35
C ARG A 149 -17.94 14.20 4.93
N GLY A 150 -17.32 14.87 3.96
CA GLY A 150 -17.73 14.81 2.56
C GLY A 150 -17.59 13.42 1.91
N ALA A 151 -16.76 12.54 2.47
CA ALA A 151 -16.61 11.18 1.98
C ALA A 151 -17.81 10.29 2.33
N LEU A 152 -18.54 10.63 3.41
CA LEU A 152 -19.65 9.81 3.92
C LEU A 152 -20.88 9.85 3.01
N ASP A 153 -20.99 10.89 2.17
CA ASP A 153 -22.06 11.03 1.19
C ASP A 153 -21.75 10.25 -0.12
N SER A 154 -20.56 9.65 -0.22
CA SER A 154 -20.09 8.85 -1.36
C SER A 154 -19.90 7.38 -0.97
N SER A 155 -20.07 6.47 -1.93
CA SER A 155 -19.69 5.05 -1.78
C SER A 155 -18.24 4.77 -2.22
N ASN A 156 -17.52 5.79 -2.66
CA ASN A 156 -16.13 5.71 -3.09
C ASN A 156 -15.31 6.85 -2.48
N PRO A 157 -14.24 6.57 -1.71
CA PRO A 157 -13.72 5.24 -1.35
C PRO A 157 -14.67 4.48 -0.39
N SER A 158 -14.52 3.15 -0.29
CA SER A 158 -15.22 2.40 0.76
C SER A 158 -14.71 2.79 2.16
N THR A 159 -15.46 2.47 3.22
CA THR A 159 -15.06 2.80 4.60
C THR A 159 -13.67 2.26 4.94
N SER A 160 -13.40 0.99 4.64
CA SER A 160 -12.10 0.34 4.88
C SER A 160 -10.97 1.06 4.14
N ARG A 161 -11.22 1.50 2.90
CA ARG A 161 -10.26 2.24 2.09
C ARG A 161 -10.03 3.65 2.65
N LEU A 162 -11.09 4.31 3.10
CA LEU A 162 -11.04 5.64 3.69
C LEU A 162 -10.16 5.65 4.94
N GLU A 163 -10.27 4.63 5.80
CA GLU A 163 -9.40 4.48 6.97
C GLU A 163 -7.91 4.40 6.59
N GLU A 164 -7.56 3.68 5.51
CA GLU A 164 -6.17 3.59 5.07
C GLU A 164 -5.65 4.86 4.39
N ILE A 165 -6.53 5.66 3.80
CA ILE A 165 -6.17 6.95 3.20
C ILE A 165 -6.00 8.04 4.26
N VAL A 166 -6.72 7.96 5.37
CA VAL A 166 -6.84 9.05 6.33
C VAL A 166 -6.10 8.77 7.64
N TRP A 167 -6.24 7.56 8.17
CA TRP A 167 -5.70 7.18 9.48
C TRP A 167 -4.42 6.34 9.38
N ASN A 168 -4.34 5.47 8.37
CA ASN A 168 -3.25 4.51 8.25
C ASN A 168 -2.35 4.79 7.02
N CYS A 169 -1.98 6.05 6.81
CA CYS A 169 -1.07 6.42 5.74
C CYS A 169 0.28 5.74 5.94
N ILE A 170 0.74 5.02 4.92
CA ILE A 170 2.02 4.33 4.94
C ILE A 170 3.12 5.30 4.51
N LEU A 171 4.07 5.58 5.40
CA LEU A 171 5.23 6.41 5.11
C LEU A 171 6.52 5.65 5.37
N ALA A 172 7.43 5.61 4.39
CA ALA A 172 8.74 4.99 4.55
C ALA A 172 9.84 6.03 4.82
N PRO A 173 11.01 5.61 5.35
CA PRO A 173 12.16 6.51 5.51
C PRO A 173 12.55 7.19 4.18
N GLY A 174 12.61 8.53 4.20
CA GLY A 174 12.94 9.33 3.02
C GLY A 174 11.77 9.54 2.04
N TRP A 175 10.54 9.19 2.41
CA TRP A 175 9.34 9.57 1.66
C TRP A 175 8.74 10.85 2.23
N ASP A 176 8.32 11.74 1.34
CA ASP A 176 7.61 12.98 1.69
C ASP A 176 6.09 12.83 1.51
N VAL A 177 5.68 11.86 0.69
CA VAL A 177 4.31 11.49 0.32
C VAL A 177 4.04 10.04 0.75
N ASP A 178 2.82 9.73 1.17
CA ASP A 178 2.43 8.38 1.57
C ASP A 178 2.29 7.42 0.37
N LEU A 179 2.24 6.12 0.64
CA LEU A 179 2.09 5.06 -0.36
C LEU A 179 0.87 5.27 -1.25
N ALA A 180 -0.29 5.63 -0.69
CA ALA A 180 -1.52 5.73 -1.44
C ALA A 180 -1.45 6.90 -2.43
N SER A 181 -0.88 8.03 -2.00
CA SER A 181 -0.59 9.17 -2.88
C SER A 181 0.37 8.81 -4.01
N GLN A 182 1.45 8.09 -3.72
CA GLN A 182 2.40 7.63 -4.75
C GLN A 182 1.76 6.68 -5.76
N ILE A 183 0.91 5.75 -5.30
CA ILE A 183 0.13 4.85 -6.17
C ILE A 183 -0.82 5.65 -7.05
N ARG A 184 -1.59 6.59 -6.49
CA ARG A 184 -2.52 7.44 -7.25
C ARG A 184 -1.80 8.28 -8.30
N ALA A 185 -0.72 8.96 -7.92
CA ALA A 185 0.08 9.77 -8.84
C ALA A 185 0.65 8.92 -10.00
N SER A 186 1.15 7.72 -9.70
CA SER A 186 1.66 6.82 -10.74
C SER A 186 0.56 6.29 -11.68
N SER A 187 -0.68 6.15 -11.21
CA SER A 187 -1.82 5.70 -12.03
C SER A 187 -2.11 6.63 -13.23
N VAL A 188 -1.76 7.92 -13.12
CA VAL A 188 -1.91 8.89 -14.22
C VAL A 188 -0.97 8.56 -15.37
N ILE A 189 0.28 8.17 -15.06
CA ILE A 189 1.29 7.81 -16.07
C ILE A 189 0.81 6.62 -16.91
N TRP A 190 0.12 5.66 -16.30
CA TRP A 190 -0.46 4.51 -16.99
C TRP A 190 -1.63 4.88 -17.91
N LYS A 191 -2.35 5.97 -17.64
CA LYS A 191 -3.45 6.44 -18.49
C LYS A 191 -2.93 7.19 -19.72
N ASP A 192 -1.82 7.91 -19.56
CA ASP A 192 -1.32 8.84 -20.58
C ASP A 192 -0.27 8.23 -21.53
N LYS A 193 0.35 7.10 -21.15
CA LYS A 193 1.47 6.50 -21.90
C LYS A 193 1.21 5.05 -22.27
N ASP A 194 1.96 4.55 -23.26
CA ASP A 194 2.03 3.13 -23.57
C ASP A 194 2.45 2.34 -22.31
N PRO A 195 1.78 1.21 -21.97
CA PRO A 195 2.07 0.46 -20.76
C PRO A 195 3.53 0.04 -20.59
N LYS A 196 4.26 -0.25 -21.68
CA LYS A 196 5.68 -0.63 -21.58
C LYS A 196 6.55 0.56 -21.21
N ILE A 197 6.25 1.73 -21.77
CA ILE A 197 6.95 2.98 -21.45
C ILE A 197 6.65 3.38 -20.00
N ALA A 198 5.38 3.39 -19.60
CA ALA A 198 4.96 3.64 -18.22
C ALA A 198 5.66 2.70 -17.23
N THR A 199 5.69 1.39 -17.54
CA THR A 199 6.40 0.39 -16.72
C THR A 199 7.87 0.74 -16.58
N SER A 200 8.56 1.04 -17.69
CA SER A 200 10.00 1.33 -17.68
C SER A 200 10.31 2.55 -16.82
N GLU A 201 9.57 3.64 -16.98
CA GLU A 201 9.79 4.88 -16.22
C GLU A 201 9.53 4.68 -14.72
N LEU A 202 8.46 3.98 -14.35
CA LEU A 202 8.13 3.72 -12.95
C LEU A 202 9.12 2.76 -12.30
N MET A 203 9.55 1.72 -13.02
CA MET A 203 10.59 0.81 -12.53
C MET A 203 11.90 1.55 -12.31
N ASP A 204 12.33 2.38 -13.26
CA ASP A 204 13.56 3.14 -13.12
C ASP A 204 13.53 4.07 -11.89
N LYS A 205 12.41 4.75 -11.65
CA LYS A 205 12.20 5.57 -10.44
C LYS A 205 12.28 4.74 -9.16
N ILE A 206 11.52 3.64 -9.07
CA ILE A 206 11.52 2.78 -7.87
C ILE A 206 12.91 2.21 -7.58
N LEU A 207 13.62 1.73 -8.60
CA LEU A 207 14.95 1.14 -8.43
C LEU A 207 15.99 2.18 -8.00
N ARG A 208 15.92 3.38 -8.61
CA ARG A 208 16.84 4.48 -8.33
C ARG A 208 16.58 5.12 -6.97
N ASP A 209 15.33 5.46 -6.69
CA ASP A 209 14.97 6.35 -5.58
C ASP A 209 14.21 5.64 -4.46
N GLY A 210 13.59 4.48 -4.75
CA GLY A 210 12.77 3.75 -3.78
C GLY A 210 11.38 4.33 -3.57
N ARG A 211 10.98 5.30 -4.39
CA ARG A 211 9.72 6.06 -4.34
C ARG A 211 9.29 6.47 -5.76
N LEU A 212 8.04 6.88 -5.92
CA LEU A 212 7.44 7.30 -7.21
C LEU A 212 7.21 8.81 -7.32
#